data_AF-A0A519V2G2-F1
#
_entry.id   AF-A0A519V2G2-F1
#
_cell.length_a   1.000
_cell.length_b   1.000
_cell.length_c   1.000
_cell.angle_alpha   90.00
_cell.angle_beta   90.00
_cell.angle_gamma   90.00
#
_symmetry.space_group_name_H-M   'P 1'
#
loop_
_entity.id
_entity.type
_entity.pdbx_description
1 polymer ?
#
loop_
_entity_poly.entity_id
_entity_poly.type
_entity_poly.pdbx_seq_one_letter_code
_entity_poly.pdbx_strand_id
1 'polypeptide(L)'
;SKGIEIFYNDEVDRFLGDQNITGIRLKSGLLIDCETLVIAIGTVPNIEMIKEAGIDCKRGVVVDEYLRTSEKDIFAVGEIAEFDGELYGITAAAEQQAAIVARFLRGDIAKYYSGSLLMNILKMHSLAVCCLGLAEIPNDDPTYEEIIFIDRAKRYYKKCIVHNDKLVGAILIGDKSEFLEFRNLIENKMELSEKRLQLLRSGNTAEPIIGKTVCSCNNVGEGNLINKIKDGCTDHLQLCQLTGAGMGCGSCRPEVKAILDSFVNVMKSDVEPALVEAS
;
A
#
# COMPACT_ATOMS: atom_id res chain seq x y z
N SER A 1 19.27 11.99 -16.95
CA SER A 1 17.80 12.09 -17.11
C SER A 1 17.36 10.98 -18.04
N LYS A 2 16.27 10.25 -17.74
CA LYS A 2 15.74 9.17 -18.62
C LYS A 2 14.96 9.76 -19.82
N GLY A 3 15.42 10.87 -20.38
CA GLY A 3 14.67 11.65 -21.38
C GLY A 3 13.43 12.37 -20.82
N ILE A 4 13.29 12.49 -19.49
CA ILE A 4 12.19 13.20 -18.84
C ILE A 4 12.65 14.63 -18.54
N GLU A 5 11.93 15.59 -19.08
CA GLU A 5 12.04 17.01 -18.73
C GLU A 5 11.06 17.32 -17.60
N ILE A 6 11.53 18.03 -16.57
CA ILE A 6 10.74 18.33 -15.39
C ILE A 6 10.70 19.84 -15.21
N PHE A 7 9.49 20.39 -15.20
CA PHE A 7 9.22 21.80 -14.96
C PHE A 7 8.65 21.93 -13.55
N TYR A 8 9.45 22.49 -12.64
CA TYR A 8 9.05 22.73 -11.25
C TYR A 8 8.45 24.13 -11.10
N ASN A 9 7.58 24.30 -10.10
CA ASN A 9 7.00 25.61 -9.74
C ASN A 9 6.30 26.33 -10.90
N ASP A 10 5.64 25.57 -11.76
CA ASP A 10 4.84 26.10 -12.87
C ASP A 10 3.51 25.36 -12.95
N GLU A 11 2.52 25.99 -13.56
CA GLU A 11 1.15 25.49 -13.64
C GLU A 11 0.64 25.59 -15.07
N VAL A 12 -0.22 24.66 -15.47
CA VAL A 12 -0.90 24.75 -16.77
C VAL A 12 -1.91 25.90 -16.74
N ASP A 13 -1.75 26.86 -17.65
CA ASP A 13 -2.67 27.99 -17.84
C ASP A 13 -3.82 27.61 -18.80
N ARG A 14 -3.49 27.01 -19.94
CA ARG A 14 -4.47 26.58 -20.93
C ARG A 14 -3.96 25.44 -21.81
N PHE A 15 -4.89 24.66 -22.33
CA PHE A 15 -4.63 23.67 -23.38
C PHE A 15 -4.69 24.34 -24.76
N LEU A 16 -3.88 23.84 -25.69
CA LEU A 16 -3.82 24.29 -27.07
C LEU A 16 -4.41 23.22 -28.00
N GLY A 17 -5.02 23.68 -29.08
CA GLY A 17 -5.75 22.83 -30.02
C GLY A 17 -7.25 23.09 -29.96
N ASP A 18 -7.98 22.55 -30.94
CA ASP A 18 -9.44 22.67 -31.04
C ASP A 18 -10.10 21.33 -30.66
N GLN A 19 -10.09 20.36 -31.57
CA GLN A 19 -10.61 19.01 -31.30
C GLN A 19 -9.58 18.08 -30.65
N ASN A 20 -8.30 18.27 -30.96
CA ASN A 20 -7.18 17.48 -30.46
C ASN A 20 -6.17 18.39 -29.78
N ILE A 21 -5.55 17.91 -28.71
CA ILE A 21 -4.48 18.63 -28.03
C ILE A 21 -3.24 18.71 -28.93
N THR A 22 -2.67 19.91 -29.03
CA THR A 22 -1.39 20.15 -29.73
C THR A 22 -0.30 20.63 -28.79
N GLY A 23 -0.66 21.01 -27.57
CA GLY A 23 0.27 21.49 -26.58
C GLY A 23 -0.43 22.09 -25.36
N ILE A 24 0.39 22.57 -24.44
CA ILE A 24 -0.04 23.30 -23.26
C ILE A 24 0.75 24.61 -23.16
N ARG A 25 0.10 25.64 -22.61
CA ARG A 25 0.78 26.85 -22.16
C ARG A 25 0.82 26.85 -20.65
N LEU A 26 2.01 27.10 -20.10
CA LEU A 26 2.19 27.27 -18.67
C LEU A 26 2.01 28.75 -18.25
N LYS A 27 1.80 29.00 -16.96
CA LYS A 27 1.65 30.36 -16.42
C LYS A 27 2.90 31.21 -16.60
N SER A 28 4.08 30.60 -16.64
CA SER A 28 5.33 31.27 -17.03
C SER A 28 5.33 31.83 -18.46
N GLY A 29 4.38 31.40 -19.31
CA GLY A 29 4.33 31.72 -20.73
C GLY A 29 5.01 30.67 -21.60
N LEU A 30 5.67 29.66 -21.02
CA LEU A 30 6.26 28.56 -21.77
C LEU A 30 5.19 27.78 -22.53
N LEU A 31 5.48 27.44 -23.79
CA LEU A 31 4.67 26.57 -24.62
C LEU A 31 5.37 25.21 -24.71
N ILE A 32 4.61 24.14 -24.47
CA ILE A 32 5.08 22.76 -24.58
C ILE A 32 4.18 22.04 -25.57
N ASP A 33 4.75 21.61 -26.69
CA ASP A 33 4.03 20.82 -27.68
C ASP A 33 3.78 19.41 -27.14
N CYS A 34 2.54 18.92 -27.26
CA CYS A 34 2.18 17.57 -26.85
C CYS A 34 0.96 17.06 -27.63
N GLU A 35 0.97 15.76 -27.93
CA GLU A 35 -0.14 15.05 -28.59
C GLU A 35 -0.99 14.27 -27.58
N THR A 36 -0.52 14.14 -26.35
CA THR A 36 -1.19 13.42 -25.27
C THR A 36 -0.91 14.11 -23.94
N LEU A 37 -1.95 14.28 -23.15
CA LEU A 37 -1.89 14.84 -21.80
C LEU A 37 -2.42 13.82 -20.80
N VAL A 38 -1.61 13.52 -19.79
CA VAL A 38 -2.01 12.72 -18.64
C VAL A 38 -2.13 13.65 -17.43
N ILE A 39 -3.33 13.75 -16.87
CA ILE A 39 -3.61 14.59 -15.70
C ILE A 39 -3.59 13.71 -14.45
N ALA A 40 -2.69 14.02 -13.52
CA ALA A 40 -2.49 13.28 -12.27
C ALA A 40 -2.41 14.26 -11.07
N ILE A 41 -3.45 15.10 -10.90
CA ILE A 41 -3.50 16.18 -9.91
C ILE A 41 -4.33 15.84 -8.65
N GLY A 42 -4.62 14.55 -8.43
CA GLY A 42 -5.47 14.06 -7.36
C GLY A 42 -6.89 13.72 -7.81
N THR A 43 -7.69 13.20 -6.88
CA THR A 43 -9.07 12.76 -7.08
C THR A 43 -10.01 13.48 -6.12
N VAL A 44 -11.30 13.56 -6.48
CA VAL A 44 -12.36 14.12 -5.64
C VAL A 44 -13.43 13.04 -5.43
N PRO A 45 -13.88 12.79 -4.19
CA PRO A 45 -14.97 11.85 -3.92
C PRO A 45 -16.28 12.26 -4.60
N ASN A 46 -16.93 11.31 -5.31
CA ASN A 46 -18.24 11.52 -5.94
C ASN A 46 -19.36 11.43 -4.89
N ILE A 47 -19.75 12.56 -4.30
CA ILE A 47 -20.66 12.61 -3.13
C ILE A 47 -21.93 13.44 -3.37
N GLU A 48 -22.13 13.96 -4.59
CA GLU A 48 -23.22 14.88 -4.93
C GLU A 48 -24.59 14.25 -4.68
N MET A 49 -24.85 13.07 -5.25
CA MET A 49 -26.12 12.35 -5.06
C MET A 49 -26.34 11.92 -3.60
N ILE A 50 -25.25 11.66 -2.86
CA ILE A 50 -25.31 11.22 -1.46
C ILE A 50 -25.72 12.39 -0.56
N LYS A 51 -25.17 13.58 -0.83
CA LYS A 51 -25.57 14.84 -0.19
C LYS A 51 -27.02 15.19 -0.46
N GLU A 52 -27.47 15.06 -1.71
CA GLU A 52 -28.87 15.30 -2.10
C GLU A 52 -29.85 14.35 -1.38
N ALA A 53 -29.40 13.14 -1.06
CA ALA A 53 -30.16 12.18 -0.26
C ALA A 53 -30.21 12.50 1.25
N GLY A 54 -29.58 13.58 1.71
CA GLY A 54 -29.57 14.01 3.12
C GLY A 54 -28.56 13.28 4.00
N ILE A 55 -27.64 12.49 3.42
CA ILE A 55 -26.59 11.79 4.16
C ILE A 55 -25.44 12.75 4.48
N ASP A 56 -24.94 12.71 5.72
CA ASP A 56 -23.86 13.59 6.17
C ASP A 56 -22.58 13.36 5.35
N CYS A 57 -22.05 14.44 4.79
CA CYS A 57 -20.89 14.43 3.91
C CYS A 57 -20.08 15.70 4.10
N LYS A 58 -18.75 15.55 4.24
CA LYS A 58 -17.79 16.67 4.28
C LYS A 58 -16.87 16.59 3.07
N ARG A 59 -15.64 16.09 3.25
CA ARG A 59 -14.70 15.77 2.15
C ARG A 59 -15.09 14.44 1.51
N GLY A 60 -15.57 13.49 2.30
CA GLY A 60 -16.22 12.26 1.86
C GLY A 60 -17.57 12.05 2.55
N VAL A 61 -18.09 10.83 2.47
CA VAL A 61 -19.28 10.38 3.21
C VAL A 61 -18.87 10.10 4.65
N VAL A 62 -19.45 10.82 5.61
CA VAL A 62 -19.10 10.66 7.02
C VAL A 62 -19.61 9.31 7.51
N VAL A 63 -18.71 8.54 8.15
CA VAL A 63 -19.05 7.22 8.67
C VAL A 63 -18.58 7.00 10.11
N ASP A 64 -19.27 6.10 10.81
CA ASP A 64 -18.88 5.60 12.12
C ASP A 64 -17.85 4.46 12.05
N GLU A 65 -17.50 3.87 13.20
CA GLU A 65 -16.54 2.77 13.31
C GLU A 65 -17.00 1.45 12.67
N TYR A 66 -18.28 1.35 12.29
CA TYR A 66 -18.83 0.23 11.54
C TYR A 66 -19.07 0.59 10.07
N LEU A 67 -18.57 1.75 9.63
CA LEU A 67 -18.68 2.28 8.28
C LEU A 67 -20.12 2.60 7.87
N ARG A 68 -21.01 2.81 8.84
CA ARG A 68 -22.39 3.27 8.61
C ARG A 68 -22.40 4.77 8.42
N THR A 69 -23.26 5.24 7.52
CA THR A 69 -23.49 6.67 7.34
C THR A 69 -24.48 7.20 8.39
N SER A 70 -24.92 8.45 8.26
CA SER A 70 -26.03 8.99 9.07
C SER A 70 -27.35 8.22 8.88
N GLU A 71 -27.50 7.50 7.76
CA GLU A 71 -28.61 6.58 7.51
C GLU A 71 -28.18 5.14 7.86
N LYS A 72 -28.85 4.53 8.84
CA LYS A 72 -28.39 3.28 9.51
C LYS A 72 -28.22 2.07 8.59
N ASP A 73 -28.98 2.02 7.50
CA ASP A 73 -28.97 0.92 6.54
C ASP A 73 -28.05 1.19 5.34
N ILE A 74 -27.35 2.33 5.32
CA ILE A 74 -26.44 2.75 4.25
C ILE A 74 -25.02 2.77 4.80
N PHE A 75 -24.10 2.16 4.04
CA PHE A 75 -22.69 2.07 4.38
C PHE A 75 -21.85 2.73 3.30
N ALA A 76 -20.70 3.29 3.67
CA ALA A 76 -19.71 3.80 2.74
C ALA A 76 -18.34 3.17 3.02
N VAL A 77 -17.67 2.71 1.96
CA VAL A 77 -16.35 2.06 2.02
C VAL A 77 -15.48 2.53 0.86
N GLY A 78 -14.18 2.37 1.01
CA GLY A 78 -13.17 2.86 0.07
C GLY A 78 -12.82 4.32 0.29
N GLU A 79 -12.28 4.94 -0.75
CA GLU A 79 -11.74 6.31 -0.71
C GLU A 79 -12.81 7.37 -0.41
N ILE A 80 -14.08 7.04 -0.60
CA ILE A 80 -15.22 7.92 -0.34
C ILE A 80 -15.56 8.01 1.15
N ALA A 81 -15.15 7.03 1.97
CA ALA A 81 -15.52 6.95 3.38
C ALA A 81 -14.62 7.88 4.22
N GLU A 82 -15.23 8.89 4.84
CA GLU A 82 -14.59 9.79 5.78
C GLU A 82 -14.78 9.26 7.21
N PHE A 83 -13.73 8.64 7.74
CA PHE A 83 -13.71 8.09 9.09
C PHE A 83 -12.83 8.97 9.98
N ASP A 84 -13.40 9.49 11.07
CA ASP A 84 -12.71 10.38 12.02
C ASP A 84 -12.04 11.60 11.34
N GLY A 85 -12.68 12.14 10.29
CA GLY A 85 -12.19 13.27 9.50
C GLY A 85 -11.13 12.93 8.45
N GLU A 86 -10.75 11.66 8.33
CA GLU A 86 -9.71 11.18 7.42
C GLU A 86 -10.27 10.37 6.24
N LEU A 87 -9.61 10.50 5.09
CA LEU A 87 -9.88 9.72 3.88
C LEU A 87 -8.71 8.79 3.58
N TYR A 88 -8.99 7.52 3.34
CA TYR A 88 -7.96 6.51 3.12
C TYR A 88 -7.90 6.07 1.64
N GLY A 89 -7.14 6.81 0.84
CA GLY A 89 -6.91 6.57 -0.60
C GLY A 89 -5.98 5.39 -0.92
N ILE A 90 -6.14 4.25 -0.22
CA ILE A 90 -5.30 3.06 -0.43
C ILE A 90 -6.13 1.79 -0.46
N THR A 91 -5.72 0.83 -1.31
CA THR A 91 -6.40 -0.46 -1.45
C THR A 91 -6.51 -1.22 -0.13
N ALA A 92 -5.47 -1.17 0.70
CA ALA A 92 -5.48 -1.84 2.01
C ALA A 92 -6.60 -1.31 2.93
N ALA A 93 -6.91 -0.02 2.87
CA ALA A 93 -7.98 0.57 3.67
C ALA A 93 -9.35 0.15 3.15
N ALA A 94 -9.57 0.18 1.83
CA ALA A 94 -10.82 -0.29 1.23
C ALA A 94 -11.13 -1.75 1.61
N GLU A 95 -10.12 -2.62 1.60
CA GLU A 95 -10.25 -4.02 2.03
C GLU A 95 -10.58 -4.15 3.53
N GLN A 96 -9.90 -3.38 4.38
CA GLN A 96 -10.15 -3.36 5.82
C GLN A 96 -11.57 -2.88 6.14
N GLN A 97 -12.01 -1.79 5.50
CA GLN A 97 -13.35 -1.23 5.65
C GLN A 97 -14.42 -2.23 5.17
N ALA A 98 -14.24 -2.83 4.00
CA ALA A 98 -15.14 -3.86 3.48
C ALA A 98 -15.24 -5.07 4.42
N ALA A 99 -14.12 -5.50 5.02
CA ALA A 99 -14.11 -6.59 5.98
C ALA A 99 -14.87 -6.26 7.27
N ILE A 100 -14.85 -4.99 7.74
CA ILE A 100 -15.64 -4.54 8.89
C ILE A 100 -17.13 -4.56 8.56
N VAL A 101 -17.55 -4.00 7.42
CA VAL A 101 -18.96 -4.02 7.00
C VAL A 101 -19.47 -5.46 6.87
N ALA A 102 -18.69 -6.35 6.24
CA ALA A 102 -19.07 -7.75 6.08
C ALA A 102 -19.22 -8.49 7.43
N ARG A 103 -18.40 -8.16 8.44
CA ARG A 103 -18.55 -8.70 9.80
C ARG A 103 -19.79 -8.16 10.49
N PHE A 104 -19.97 -6.84 10.44
CA PHE A 104 -21.11 -6.15 11.03
C PHE A 104 -22.44 -6.69 10.50
N LEU A 105 -22.57 -6.86 9.18
CA LEU A 105 -23.77 -7.44 8.53
C LEU A 105 -24.05 -8.90 8.94
N ARG A 106 -23.05 -9.63 9.44
CA ARG A 106 -23.23 -10.98 10.01
C ARG A 106 -23.49 -10.98 11.51
N GLY A 107 -23.65 -9.81 12.12
CA GLY A 107 -23.87 -9.65 13.56
C GLY A 107 -22.61 -9.70 14.41
N ASP A 108 -21.41 -9.71 13.81
CA ASP A 108 -20.15 -9.60 14.53
C ASP A 108 -19.82 -8.12 14.77
N ILE A 109 -20.23 -7.62 15.94
CA ILE A 109 -20.00 -6.24 16.38
C ILE A 109 -18.71 -6.05 17.20
N ALA A 110 -17.97 -7.14 17.45
CA ALA A 110 -16.77 -7.12 18.29
C ALA A 110 -15.55 -6.52 17.56
N LYS A 111 -15.62 -6.38 16.23
CA LYS A 111 -14.59 -5.74 15.40
C LYS A 111 -15.16 -4.48 14.78
N TYR A 112 -14.41 -3.39 14.92
CA TYR A 112 -14.71 -2.08 14.36
C TYR A 112 -13.47 -1.51 13.69
N TYR A 113 -13.68 -0.55 12.78
CA TYR A 113 -12.64 0.16 12.08
C TYR A 113 -12.00 1.20 12.99
N SER A 114 -10.68 1.28 12.97
CA SER A 114 -9.89 2.20 13.81
C SER A 114 -8.92 3.03 12.98
N GLY A 115 -9.23 3.25 11.70
CA GLY A 115 -8.33 3.83 10.72
C GLY A 115 -7.33 2.82 10.15
N SER A 116 -6.75 3.17 9.00
CA SER A 116 -5.73 2.38 8.31
C SER A 116 -4.37 3.04 8.38
N LEU A 117 -3.30 2.25 8.42
CA LEU A 117 -1.95 2.76 8.24
C LEU A 117 -1.78 3.25 6.79
N LEU A 118 -1.61 4.56 6.60
CA LEU A 118 -1.26 5.12 5.31
C LEU A 118 0.14 4.66 4.90
N MET A 119 0.23 4.09 3.71
CA MET A 119 1.48 3.62 3.14
C MET A 119 1.43 3.68 1.62
N ASN A 120 2.54 4.06 1.02
CA ASN A 120 2.69 4.17 -0.43
C ASN A 120 3.95 3.42 -0.87
N ILE A 121 3.85 2.65 -1.95
CA ILE A 121 4.98 1.99 -2.59
C ILE A 121 5.01 2.40 -4.05
N LEU A 122 6.06 3.12 -4.46
CA LEU A 122 6.25 3.50 -5.85
C LEU A 122 6.97 2.36 -6.60
N LYS A 123 6.34 1.91 -7.68
CA LYS A 123 6.92 0.92 -8.59
C LYS A 123 7.51 1.61 -9.81
N MET A 124 8.75 2.07 -9.70
CA MET A 124 9.48 2.62 -10.84
C MET A 124 10.68 1.73 -11.16
N HIS A 125 10.88 1.42 -12.44
CA HIS A 125 12.06 0.66 -12.87
C HIS A 125 13.32 1.42 -12.44
N SER A 126 14.20 0.77 -11.68
CA SER A 126 15.44 1.32 -11.09
C SER A 126 15.32 2.24 -9.86
N LEU A 127 14.14 2.38 -9.25
CA LEU A 127 14.00 3.14 -8.00
C LEU A 127 12.97 2.46 -7.08
N ALA A 128 13.45 1.91 -5.97
CA ALA A 128 12.60 1.42 -4.89
C ALA A 128 12.28 2.57 -3.95
N VAL A 129 11.01 2.92 -3.79
CA VAL A 129 10.55 3.90 -2.79
C VAL A 129 9.35 3.35 -2.05
N CYS A 130 9.35 3.47 -0.73
CA CYS A 130 8.16 3.34 0.07
C CYS A 130 8.12 4.38 1.19
N CYS A 131 6.90 4.74 1.59
CA CYS A 131 6.62 5.62 2.72
C CYS A 131 5.53 4.96 3.57
N LEU A 132 5.66 5.04 4.89
CA LEU A 132 4.72 4.50 5.87
C LEU A 132 4.48 5.55 6.96
N GLY A 133 3.23 5.75 7.36
CA GLY A 133 2.89 6.67 8.46
C GLY A 133 3.32 8.10 8.17
N LEU A 134 3.88 8.77 9.18
CA LEU A 134 4.31 10.16 9.08
C LEU A 134 5.53 10.32 8.18
N ALA A 135 5.44 11.22 7.20
CA ALA A 135 6.58 11.61 6.36
C ALA A 135 7.44 12.70 7.01
N GLU A 136 6.83 13.54 7.86
CA GLU A 136 7.43 14.69 8.52
C GLU A 136 6.95 14.77 9.98
N ILE A 137 7.71 15.47 10.82
CA ILE A 137 7.32 15.72 12.21
C ILE A 137 6.14 16.70 12.21
N PRO A 138 5.01 16.36 12.85
CA PRO A 138 3.86 17.26 12.91
C PRO A 138 4.23 18.56 13.64
N ASN A 139 4.03 19.71 12.98
CA ASN A 139 4.23 21.04 13.56
C ASN A 139 5.60 21.26 14.24
N ASP A 140 6.66 20.61 13.76
CA ASP A 140 8.00 20.64 14.36
C ASP A 140 8.01 20.26 15.86
N ASP A 141 7.08 19.40 16.29
CA ASP A 141 6.96 18.96 17.68
C ASP A 141 8.25 18.25 18.17
N PRO A 142 8.94 18.79 19.19
CA PRO A 142 10.21 18.26 19.67
C PRO A 142 10.09 16.93 20.43
N THR A 143 8.87 16.46 20.71
CA THR A 143 8.64 15.13 21.28
C THR A 143 8.79 14.00 20.26
N TYR A 144 8.90 14.36 18.97
CA TYR A 144 9.23 13.44 17.90
C TYR A 144 10.72 13.50 17.61
N GLU A 145 11.26 12.36 17.24
CA GLU A 145 12.68 12.19 16.93
C GLU A 145 12.83 11.74 15.48
N GLU A 146 13.74 12.38 14.76
CA GLU A 146 14.04 12.05 13.37
C GLU A 146 15.40 11.34 13.29
N ILE A 147 15.40 10.14 12.69
CA ILE A 147 16.61 9.34 12.46
C ILE A 147 16.79 9.17 10.95
N ILE A 148 17.89 9.70 10.41
CA ILE A 148 18.18 9.69 8.98
C ILE A 148 19.50 8.99 8.69
N PHE A 149 19.49 8.13 7.66
CA PHE A 149 20.68 7.55 7.04
C PHE A 149 20.67 7.80 5.54
N ILE A 150 21.75 8.35 5.00
CA ILE A 150 21.88 8.70 3.58
C ILE A 150 23.21 8.19 3.03
N ASP A 151 23.15 7.42 1.95
CA ASP A 151 24.29 7.12 1.08
C ASP A 151 23.96 7.61 -0.33
N ARG A 152 24.50 8.78 -0.68
CA ARG A 152 24.24 9.43 -1.97
C ARG A 152 24.81 8.65 -3.16
N ALA A 153 25.95 7.98 -2.97
CA ALA A 153 26.59 7.21 -4.03
C ALA A 153 25.77 5.98 -4.38
N LYS A 154 25.20 5.33 -3.36
CA LYS A 154 24.29 4.17 -3.54
C LYS A 154 22.83 4.54 -3.78
N ARG A 155 22.48 5.84 -3.79
CA ARG A 155 21.09 6.32 -3.88
C ARG A 155 20.20 5.73 -2.78
N TYR A 156 20.77 5.55 -1.59
CA TYR A 156 20.08 5.04 -0.42
C TYR A 156 19.67 6.20 0.46
N TYR A 157 18.40 6.23 0.86
CA TYR A 157 17.89 7.15 1.87
C TYR A 157 16.90 6.42 2.75
N LYS A 158 17.13 6.49 4.06
CA LYS A 158 16.22 6.02 5.08
C LYS A 158 15.94 7.15 6.04
N LYS A 159 14.67 7.41 6.30
CA LYS A 159 14.20 8.29 7.36
C LYS A 159 13.23 7.50 8.23
N CYS A 160 13.39 7.61 9.54
CA CYS A 160 12.48 7.08 10.54
C CYS A 160 12.05 8.22 11.46
N ILE A 161 10.76 8.28 11.76
CA ILE A 161 10.19 9.19 12.76
C ILE A 161 9.76 8.34 13.95
N VAL A 162 10.27 8.68 15.12
CA VAL A 162 10.01 7.97 16.37
C VAL A 162 9.31 8.91 17.35
N HIS A 163 8.33 8.39 18.07
CA HIS A 163 7.65 9.12 19.14
C HIS A 163 7.34 8.15 20.28
N ASN A 164 7.72 8.51 21.51
CA ASN A 164 7.54 7.67 22.71
C ASN A 164 8.01 6.22 22.52
N ASP A 165 9.24 6.04 22.03
CA ASP A 165 9.87 4.76 21.70
C ASP A 165 9.13 3.92 20.63
N LYS A 166 8.26 4.52 19.82
CA LYS A 166 7.52 3.83 18.75
C LYS A 166 7.85 4.43 17.40
N LEU A 167 8.04 3.57 16.40
CA LEU A 167 8.12 4.02 15.01
C LEU A 167 6.73 4.50 14.57
N VAL A 168 6.63 5.75 14.14
CA VAL A 168 5.37 6.38 13.69
C VAL A 168 5.42 6.80 12.22
N GLY A 169 6.60 6.77 11.62
CA GLY A 169 6.80 7.14 10.23
C GLY A 169 8.10 6.59 9.67
N ALA A 170 8.11 6.25 8.38
CA ALA A 170 9.34 5.87 7.70
C ALA A 170 9.29 6.15 6.20
N ILE A 171 10.43 6.54 5.63
CA ILE A 171 10.67 6.67 4.19
C ILE A 171 11.89 5.83 3.84
N LEU A 172 11.74 4.89 2.91
CA LEU A 172 12.81 4.03 2.42
C LEU A 172 12.99 4.23 0.93
N ILE A 173 14.21 4.59 0.50
CA ILE A 173 14.60 4.82 -0.89
C ILE A 173 15.86 4.03 -1.19
N GLY A 174 15.88 3.36 -2.34
CA GLY A 174 17.01 2.55 -2.81
C GLY A 174 16.97 1.11 -2.30
N ASP A 175 16.58 0.92 -1.04
CA ASP A 175 16.26 -0.39 -0.46
C ASP A 175 14.97 -0.29 0.36
N LYS A 176 14.10 -1.28 0.22
CA LYS A 176 12.82 -1.40 0.92
C LYS A 176 12.66 -2.75 1.63
N SER A 177 13.77 -3.45 1.86
CA SER A 177 13.82 -4.76 2.53
C SER A 177 13.14 -4.76 3.89
N GLU A 178 13.22 -3.64 4.62
CA GLU A 178 12.63 -3.46 5.95
C GLU A 178 11.16 -3.01 5.93
N PHE A 179 10.55 -2.82 4.75
CA PHE A 179 9.17 -2.32 4.64
C PHE A 179 8.19 -3.10 5.51
N LEU A 180 8.26 -4.43 5.49
CA LEU A 180 7.33 -5.28 6.23
C LEU A 180 7.52 -5.17 7.75
N GLU A 181 8.77 -5.10 8.21
CA GLU A 181 9.07 -4.93 9.62
C GLU A 181 8.58 -3.55 10.09
N PHE A 182 8.86 -2.49 9.34
CA PHE A 182 8.46 -1.14 9.71
C PHE A 182 6.95 -0.98 9.69
N ARG A 183 6.27 -1.58 8.71
CA ARG A 183 4.81 -1.66 8.70
C ARG A 183 4.29 -2.29 9.99
N ASN A 184 4.85 -3.42 10.40
CA ASN A 184 4.42 -4.14 11.60
C ASN A 184 4.65 -3.32 12.87
N LEU A 185 5.79 -2.65 13.01
CA LEU A 185 6.11 -1.77 14.13
C LEU A 185 5.11 -0.62 14.25
N ILE A 186 4.78 0.04 13.14
CA ILE A 186 3.86 1.19 13.11
C ILE A 186 2.42 0.73 13.34
N GLU A 187 1.95 -0.28 12.60
CA GLU A 187 0.56 -0.77 12.63
C GLU A 187 0.19 -1.31 14.03
N ASN A 188 1.12 -1.99 14.72
CA ASN A 188 0.90 -2.54 16.05
C ASN A 188 1.39 -1.64 17.19
N LYS A 189 1.90 -0.44 16.89
CA LYS A 189 2.39 0.53 17.89
C LYS A 189 3.41 -0.08 18.86
N MET A 190 4.32 -0.88 18.33
CA MET A 190 5.30 -1.63 19.11
C MET A 190 6.42 -0.72 19.62
N GLU A 191 6.86 -0.97 20.85
CA GLU A 191 8.06 -0.34 21.41
C GLU A 191 9.31 -0.84 20.70
N LEU A 192 10.23 0.06 20.40
CA LEU A 192 11.45 -0.23 19.67
C LEU A 192 12.48 -0.88 20.59
N SER A 193 12.66 -0.39 21.82
CA SER A 193 13.69 -0.89 22.73
C SER A 193 15.06 -1.03 22.01
N GLU A 194 15.72 -2.19 22.08
CA GLU A 194 17.00 -2.46 21.40
C GLU A 194 16.92 -2.37 19.86
N LYS A 195 15.73 -2.56 19.25
CA LYS A 195 15.57 -2.43 17.79
C LYS A 195 15.78 -1.00 17.32
N ARG A 196 15.68 0.00 18.20
CA ARG A 196 15.97 1.39 17.87
C ARG A 196 17.36 1.55 17.27
N LEU A 197 18.36 0.85 17.81
CA LEU A 197 19.74 0.88 17.29
C LEU A 197 19.86 0.24 15.89
N GLN A 198 18.95 -0.66 15.56
CA GLN A 198 18.92 -1.36 14.27
C GLN A 198 18.35 -0.49 13.15
N LEU A 199 17.55 0.55 13.45
CA LEU A 199 17.03 1.48 12.45
C LEU A 199 18.14 2.10 11.57
N LEU A 200 19.32 2.36 12.15
CA LEU A 200 20.51 2.85 11.43
C LEU A 200 21.45 1.75 10.93
N ARG A 201 21.37 0.54 11.49
CA ARG A 201 22.38 -0.54 11.33
C ARG A 201 21.77 -1.84 10.81
N SER A 202 20.78 -1.74 9.95
CA SER A 202 20.11 -2.90 9.36
C SER A 202 21.10 -3.72 8.54
N GLY A 203 21.58 -4.83 9.12
CA GLY A 203 22.56 -5.74 8.52
C GLY A 203 21.95 -6.97 7.88
N ASN A 204 20.62 -7.08 7.85
CA ASN A 204 19.96 -8.22 7.25
C ASN A 204 19.91 -8.06 5.74
N THR A 205 20.59 -8.96 5.04
CA THR A 205 20.49 -9.07 3.58
C THR A 205 19.08 -9.55 3.22
N ALA A 206 18.37 -8.77 2.40
CA ALA A 206 17.08 -9.20 1.85
C ALA A 206 17.23 -10.58 1.18
N GLU A 207 16.24 -11.45 1.38
CA GLU A 207 16.21 -12.73 0.68
C GLU A 207 16.21 -12.46 -0.85
N PRO A 208 17.11 -13.08 -1.62
CA PRO A 208 17.16 -12.85 -3.06
C PRO A 208 15.87 -13.36 -3.72
N ILE A 209 15.47 -12.69 -4.80
CA ILE A 209 14.36 -13.14 -5.65
C ILE A 209 14.77 -14.46 -6.31
N ILE A 210 14.05 -15.54 -6.03
CA ILE A 210 14.26 -16.84 -6.66
C ILE A 210 13.20 -17.03 -7.76
N GLY A 211 13.66 -17.22 -9.00
CA GLY A 211 12.77 -17.42 -10.16
C GLY A 211 12.12 -16.13 -10.66
N LYS A 212 10.97 -16.26 -11.34
CA LYS A 212 10.22 -15.12 -11.89
C LYS A 212 9.74 -14.22 -10.75
N THR A 213 9.90 -12.91 -10.88
CA THR A 213 9.39 -11.95 -9.89
C THR A 213 7.85 -11.98 -9.86
N VAL A 214 7.27 -12.24 -8.69
CA VAL A 214 5.81 -12.24 -8.46
C VAL A 214 5.40 -10.99 -7.69
N CYS A 215 6.16 -10.59 -6.66
CA CYS A 215 5.89 -9.37 -5.89
C CYS A 215 7.04 -8.38 -5.99
N SER A 216 6.88 -7.34 -6.82
CA SER A 216 7.85 -6.23 -6.85
C SER A 216 7.83 -5.38 -5.57
N CYS A 217 6.69 -5.35 -4.86
CA CYS A 217 6.53 -4.57 -3.62
C CYS A 217 7.42 -5.10 -2.49
N ASN A 218 7.63 -6.42 -2.38
CA ASN A 218 8.43 -7.05 -1.33
C ASN A 218 9.59 -7.91 -1.85
N ASN A 219 9.95 -7.80 -3.13
CA ASN A 219 11.02 -8.55 -3.78
C ASN A 219 10.86 -10.07 -3.60
N VAL A 220 9.68 -10.58 -3.92
CA VAL A 220 9.37 -12.03 -3.81
C VAL A 220 9.28 -12.63 -5.20
N GLY A 221 10.04 -13.69 -5.43
CA GLY A 221 9.96 -14.52 -6.63
C GLY A 221 9.08 -15.75 -6.45
N GLU A 222 8.73 -16.38 -7.57
CA GLU A 222 7.96 -17.63 -7.63
C GLU A 222 8.63 -18.74 -6.81
N GLY A 223 9.96 -18.87 -6.89
CA GLY A 223 10.71 -19.85 -6.11
C GLY A 223 10.66 -19.60 -4.60
N ASN A 224 10.59 -18.33 -4.16
CA ASN A 224 10.43 -18.02 -2.74
C ASN A 224 9.05 -18.49 -2.24
N LEU A 225 7.98 -18.32 -3.05
CA LEU A 225 6.64 -18.83 -2.73
C LEU A 225 6.62 -20.37 -2.69
N ILE A 226 7.16 -21.02 -3.72
CA ILE A 226 7.20 -22.48 -3.82
C ILE A 226 7.92 -23.11 -2.63
N ASN A 227 9.03 -22.52 -2.17
CA ASN A 227 9.74 -23.02 -1.00
C ASN A 227 8.85 -23.04 0.25
N LYS A 228 8.07 -21.97 0.50
CA LYS A 228 7.15 -21.93 1.64
C LYS A 228 5.95 -22.86 1.49
N ILE A 229 5.48 -23.10 0.27
CA ILE A 229 4.43 -24.09 0.01
C ILE A 229 4.96 -25.50 0.29
N LYS A 230 6.19 -25.81 -0.13
CA LYS A 230 6.86 -27.09 0.17
C LYS A 230 7.12 -27.29 1.66
N ASP A 231 7.36 -26.21 2.40
CA ASP A 231 7.47 -26.22 3.87
C ASP A 231 6.11 -26.46 4.57
N GLY A 232 5.02 -26.63 3.81
CA GLY A 232 3.70 -27.02 4.32
C GLY A 232 2.66 -25.90 4.38
N CYS A 233 2.95 -24.71 3.85
CA CYS A 233 1.97 -23.62 3.81
C CYS A 233 0.91 -23.85 2.73
N THR A 234 -0.34 -24.02 3.14
CA THR A 234 -1.48 -24.30 2.24
C THR A 234 -2.54 -23.19 2.24
N ASP A 235 -2.41 -22.21 3.15
CA ASP A 235 -3.33 -21.08 3.26
C ASP A 235 -2.74 -19.83 2.58
N HIS A 236 -3.58 -19.13 1.80
CA HIS A 236 -3.16 -17.95 1.03
C HIS A 236 -2.71 -16.81 1.93
N LEU A 237 -3.46 -16.53 3.01
CA LEU A 237 -3.14 -15.44 3.92
C LEU A 237 -1.83 -15.73 4.66
N GLN A 238 -1.67 -16.97 5.13
CA GLN A 238 -0.44 -17.43 5.77
C GLN A 238 0.76 -17.34 4.81
N LEU A 239 0.60 -17.72 3.54
CA LEU A 239 1.67 -17.61 2.54
C LEU A 239 2.09 -16.15 2.31
N CYS A 240 1.11 -15.25 2.21
CA CYS A 240 1.36 -13.81 2.12
C CYS A 240 2.09 -13.26 3.36
N GLN A 241 1.76 -13.74 4.56
CA GLN A 241 2.44 -13.34 5.80
C GLN A 241 3.88 -13.85 5.86
N LEU A 242 4.12 -15.11 5.49
CA LEU A 242 5.45 -15.74 5.54
C LEU A 242 6.43 -15.18 4.51
N THR A 243 5.93 -14.84 3.32
CA THR A 243 6.78 -14.36 2.21
C THR A 243 6.76 -12.85 2.05
N GLY A 244 5.77 -12.18 2.64
CA GLY A 244 5.49 -10.77 2.39
C GLY A 244 4.80 -10.49 1.06
N ALA A 245 4.64 -11.46 0.16
CA ALA A 245 3.97 -11.21 -1.12
C ALA A 245 2.52 -10.78 -0.89
N GLY A 246 2.09 -9.67 -1.50
CA GLY A 246 0.72 -9.14 -1.33
C GLY A 246 0.48 -8.32 -0.06
N MET A 247 1.50 -8.17 0.80
CA MET A 247 1.43 -7.36 2.04
C MET A 247 1.80 -5.88 1.83
N GLY A 248 2.24 -5.48 0.64
CA GLY A 248 2.42 -4.07 0.28
C GLY A 248 1.19 -3.54 -0.45
N CYS A 249 1.34 -3.38 -1.75
CA CYS A 249 0.34 -2.87 -2.68
C CYS A 249 -0.81 -3.84 -3.06
N GLY A 250 -0.80 -5.09 -2.59
CA GLY A 250 -1.84 -6.09 -2.91
C GLY A 250 -1.87 -6.62 -4.36
N SER A 251 -1.26 -5.95 -5.34
CA SER A 251 -1.43 -6.26 -6.78
C SER A 251 -1.03 -7.68 -7.22
N CYS A 252 -0.12 -8.33 -6.50
CA CYS A 252 0.35 -9.68 -6.82
C CYS A 252 -0.48 -10.80 -6.17
N ARG A 253 -1.48 -10.47 -5.31
CA ARG A 253 -2.28 -11.48 -4.60
C ARG A 253 -2.98 -12.48 -5.52
N PRO A 254 -3.55 -12.09 -6.70
CA PRO A 254 -4.12 -13.05 -7.63
C PRO A 254 -3.10 -14.06 -8.16
N GLU A 255 -1.89 -13.60 -8.50
CA GLU A 255 -0.80 -14.47 -8.98
C GLU A 255 -0.29 -15.39 -7.85
N VAL A 256 -0.14 -14.87 -6.63
CA VAL A 256 0.20 -15.68 -5.44
C VAL A 256 -0.85 -16.78 -5.22
N LYS A 257 -2.14 -16.46 -5.34
CA LYS A 257 -3.22 -17.45 -5.21
C LYS A 257 -3.16 -18.50 -6.32
N ALA A 258 -2.97 -18.08 -7.57
CA ALA A 258 -2.85 -19.01 -8.69
C ALA A 258 -1.66 -19.99 -8.52
N ILE A 259 -0.53 -19.51 -8.00
CA ILE A 259 0.63 -20.36 -7.69
C ILE A 259 0.32 -21.30 -6.53
N LEU A 260 -0.35 -20.84 -5.47
CA LEU A 260 -0.75 -21.73 -4.37
C LEU A 260 -1.71 -22.82 -4.84
N ASP A 261 -2.75 -22.44 -5.58
CA ASP A 261 -3.78 -23.36 -6.08
C ASP A 261 -3.20 -24.40 -7.04
N SER A 262 -2.24 -24.02 -7.90
CA SER A 262 -1.60 -24.97 -8.82
C SER A 262 -0.79 -26.05 -8.08
N PHE A 263 -0.05 -25.69 -7.03
CA PHE A 263 0.74 -26.64 -6.25
C PHE A 263 -0.09 -27.49 -5.29
N VAL A 264 -1.12 -26.92 -4.65
CA VAL A 264 -2.03 -27.68 -3.77
C VAL A 264 -2.84 -28.71 -4.57
N ASN A 265 -3.22 -28.39 -5.81
CA ASN A 265 -3.92 -29.34 -6.68
C ASN A 265 -2.99 -30.47 -7.17
N VAL A 266 -1.71 -30.20 -7.40
CA VAL A 266 -0.70 -31.24 -7.75
C VAL A 266 -0.42 -32.16 -6.55
N MET A 267 -0.33 -31.63 -5.33
CA MET A 267 -0.17 -32.46 -4.13
C MET A 267 -1.39 -33.34 -3.82
N LYS A 268 -2.58 -32.98 -4.33
CA LYS A 268 -3.77 -33.84 -4.24
C LYS A 268 -3.80 -34.96 -5.28
N SER A 269 -3.23 -34.75 -6.47
CA SER A 269 -3.14 -35.80 -7.51
C SER A 269 -2.08 -36.86 -7.21
N ASP A 270 -1.07 -36.56 -6.39
CA ASP A 270 -0.03 -37.52 -5.98
C ASP A 270 -0.45 -38.42 -4.79
N VAL A 271 -1.69 -38.29 -4.29
CA VAL A 271 -2.23 -39.02 -3.12
C VAL A 271 -3.45 -39.88 -3.48
N GLU A 272 -3.71 -40.18 -4.76
CA GLU A 272 -4.71 -41.19 -5.13
C GLU A 272 -4.13 -42.61 -4.90
N PRO A 273 -4.73 -43.45 -4.04
CA PRO A 273 -4.14 -44.73 -3.66
C PRO A 273 -4.25 -45.76 -4.80
N ALA A 274 -3.11 -46.35 -5.14
CA ALA A 274 -3.02 -47.58 -5.92
C ALA A 274 -3.60 -48.76 -5.12
N LEU A 275 -4.92 -48.94 -5.11
CA LEU A 275 -5.58 -50.19 -4.70
C LEU A 275 -6.99 -50.26 -5.30
N VAL A 276 -7.13 -50.85 -6.50
CA VAL A 276 -8.06 -51.95 -6.81
C VAL A 276 -7.64 -52.56 -8.16
N GLU A 277 -6.91 -53.68 -8.16
CA GLU A 277 -7.10 -54.71 -9.20
C GLU A 277 -6.97 -56.12 -8.58
N ALA A 278 -8.06 -56.87 -8.72
CA ALA A 278 -8.18 -58.32 -8.86
C ALA A 278 -7.61 -59.27 -7.79
N SER A 279 -8.49 -59.82 -6.95
CA SER A 279 -8.93 -61.24 -6.92
C SER A 279 -9.96 -61.47 -5.83
#